data_AF-N1MW97-F1
#
_entry.id   AF-N1MW97-F1
#
_cell.length_a   1.000
_cell.length_b   1.000
_cell.length_c   1.000
_cell.angle_alpha   90.00
_cell.angle_beta   90.00
_cell.angle_gamma   90.00
#
_symmetry.space_group_name_H-M   'P 1'
#
loop_
_entity.id
_entity.type
_entity.pdbx_description
1 polymer ?
#
loop_
_entity_poly.entity_id
_entity_poly.type
_entity_poly.pdbx_seq_one_letter_code
_entity_poly.pdbx_strand_id
1 'polypeptide(L)'
;MSAQHIFDTAPLGSLITFSTGEPRPPERFTRILRAWNEQNGMGRLVEKVAGRDGAYPSPATFALHLGNYGSQGIIVMKVRRIYTITSQLRFEVAEKPRTGMVRILSRRDGREELHHLAPDLAAAEAWSAEHRYHDAVIEEVLDPDMVLPPVRLGRVA
;
A
#
# COMPACT_ATOMS: atom_id res chain seq x y z
N MET A 1 2.92 -1.37 15.59
CA MET A 1 1.53 -1.75 15.24
C MET A 1 1.51 -3.12 14.57
N SER A 2 0.37 -3.82 14.57
CA SER A 2 0.19 -5.10 13.86
C SER A 2 -0.19 -4.88 12.38
N ALA A 3 -0.08 -5.94 11.56
CA ALA A 3 -0.53 -5.92 10.16
C ALA A 3 -2.04 -5.63 10.04
N GLN A 4 -2.86 -6.23 10.90
CA GLN A 4 -4.29 -5.93 11.00
C GLN A 4 -4.55 -4.44 11.24
N HIS A 5 -3.83 -3.82 12.17
CA HIS A 5 -4.02 -2.40 12.48
C HIS A 5 -3.69 -1.49 11.28
N ILE A 6 -2.65 -1.81 10.50
CA ILE A 6 -2.35 -1.09 9.25
C ILE A 6 -3.48 -1.26 8.25
N PHE A 7 -3.98 -2.48 8.06
CA PHE A 7 -5.09 -2.75 7.16
C PHE A 7 -6.34 -1.95 7.55
N ASP A 8 -6.64 -1.85 8.85
CA ASP A 8 -7.85 -1.20 9.35
C ASP A 8 -7.76 0.33 9.33
N THR A 9 -6.59 0.90 9.66
CA THR A 9 -6.51 2.32 10.04
C THR A 9 -5.56 3.16 9.19
N ALA A 10 -4.63 2.56 8.44
CA ALA A 10 -3.68 3.32 7.64
C ALA A 10 -4.32 3.76 6.31
N PRO A 11 -4.34 5.06 5.97
CA PRO A 11 -4.87 5.50 4.69
C PRO A 11 -4.00 5.03 3.52
N LEU A 12 -4.62 4.74 2.36
CA LEU A 12 -3.88 4.51 1.12
C LEU A 12 -2.96 5.71 0.83
N GLY A 13 -1.72 5.43 0.44
CA GLY A 13 -0.68 6.45 0.20
C GLY A 13 0.25 6.70 1.39
N SER A 14 -0.07 6.14 2.57
CA SER A 14 0.79 6.24 3.75
C SER A 14 2.14 5.57 3.53
N LEU A 15 3.20 6.13 4.10
CA LEU A 15 4.51 5.49 4.17
C LEU A 15 4.54 4.58 5.40
N ILE A 16 4.75 3.29 5.18
CA ILE A 16 4.74 2.27 6.23
C ILE A 16 6.15 1.70 6.37
N THR A 17 6.68 1.69 7.60
CA THR A 17 7.86 0.91 7.95
C THR A 17 7.43 -0.48 8.41
N PHE A 18 8.27 -1.49 8.16
CA PHE A 18 8.08 -2.85 8.64
C PHE A 18 9.40 -3.40 9.15
N SER A 19 9.35 -4.19 10.23
CA SER A 19 10.53 -4.80 10.82
C SER A 19 10.22 -6.11 11.52
N THR A 20 11.22 -7.00 11.59
CA THR A 20 11.23 -8.09 12.59
C THR A 20 11.54 -7.54 13.98
N GLY A 21 12.14 -6.34 14.00
CA GLY A 21 12.71 -5.60 15.12
C GLY A 21 13.88 -6.32 15.80
N GLU A 22 14.52 -7.23 15.07
CA GLU A 22 15.89 -7.65 15.34
C GLU A 22 16.85 -6.50 15.00
N PRO A 23 17.96 -6.34 15.74
CA PRO A 23 18.94 -5.30 15.47
C PRO A 23 19.59 -5.49 14.09
N ARG A 24 19.89 -4.37 13.42
CA ARG A 24 20.53 -4.38 12.10
C ARG A 24 21.93 -5.00 12.20
N PRO A 25 22.25 -6.04 11.39
CA PRO A 25 23.58 -6.65 11.36
C PRO A 25 24.65 -5.66 10.88
N PRO A 26 25.89 -5.74 11.39
CA PRO A 26 27.03 -4.99 10.86
C PRO A 26 27.27 -5.24 9.37
N GLU A 27 27.74 -4.21 8.65
CA GLU A 27 27.87 -4.22 7.17
C GLU A 27 28.78 -5.33 6.62
N ARG A 28 29.79 -5.74 7.39
CA ARG A 28 30.70 -6.84 7.01
C ARG A 28 30.00 -8.20 6.83
N PHE A 29 28.79 -8.38 7.38
CA PHE A 29 28.04 -9.63 7.28
C PHE A 29 27.04 -9.58 6.13
N THR A 30 27.53 -9.38 4.90
CA THR A 30 26.72 -9.08 3.70
C THR A 30 25.53 -10.03 3.50
N ARG A 31 25.72 -11.35 3.70
CA ARG A 31 24.64 -12.35 3.55
C ARG A 31 23.54 -12.17 4.60
N ILE A 32 23.92 -11.95 5.86
CA ILE A 32 22.98 -11.77 6.97
C ILE A 32 22.29 -10.43 6.84
N LEU A 33 23.03 -9.37 6.50
CA LEU A 33 22.48 -8.04 6.28
C LEU A 33 21.48 -8.03 5.12
N ARG A 34 21.75 -8.74 4.03
CA ARG A 34 20.78 -8.89 2.92
C ARG A 34 19.49 -9.54 3.39
N ALA A 35 19.57 -10.68 4.09
CA ALA A 35 18.39 -11.34 4.65
C ALA A 35 17.62 -10.45 5.63
N TRP A 36 18.33 -9.64 6.42
CA TRP A 36 17.72 -8.66 7.32
C TRP A 36 17.01 -7.55 6.54
N ASN A 37 17.61 -6.98 5.51
CA ASN A 37 17.01 -5.94 4.65
C ASN A 37 15.75 -6.46 3.92
N GLU A 38 15.69 -7.76 3.61
CA GLU A 38 14.49 -8.36 3.02
C GLU A 38 13.31 -8.41 3.99
N GLN A 39 13.53 -8.27 5.30
CA GLN A 39 12.48 -8.31 6.33
C GLN A 39 12.33 -7.00 7.10
N ASN A 40 13.15 -6.00 6.81
CA ASN A 40 13.17 -4.71 7.46
C ASN A 40 13.29 -3.61 6.40
N GLY A 41 12.31 -2.72 6.33
CA GLY A 41 12.28 -1.69 5.29
C GLY A 41 11.08 -0.78 5.41
N MET A 42 10.81 -0.06 4.33
CA MET A 42 9.65 0.82 4.21
C MET A 42 9.06 0.76 2.82
N GLY A 43 7.78 1.10 2.71
CA GLY A 43 7.11 1.22 1.42
C GLY A 43 5.81 1.98 1.54
N ARG A 44 5.33 2.50 0.41
CA ARG A 44 4.06 3.21 0.35
C ARG A 44 2.91 2.22 0.25
N LEU A 45 1.91 2.36 1.11
CA LEU A 45 0.70 1.56 1.07
C LEU A 45 -0.09 1.89 -0.20
N VAL A 46 -0.15 0.93 -1.13
CA VAL A 46 -0.76 1.13 -2.45
C VAL A 46 -1.94 0.21 -2.71
N GLU A 47 -2.21 -0.76 -1.83
CA GLU A 47 -3.32 -1.68 -2.04
C GLU A 47 -3.84 -2.23 -0.72
N LYS A 48 -5.16 -2.42 -0.66
CA LYS A 48 -5.84 -3.25 0.34
C LYS A 48 -6.78 -4.22 -0.36
N VAL A 49 -6.78 -5.47 0.07
CA VAL A 49 -7.68 -6.51 -0.44
C VAL A 49 -8.37 -7.18 0.74
N ALA A 50 -9.70 -7.18 0.71
CA ALA A 50 -10.53 -7.86 1.68
C ALA A 50 -10.32 -9.37 1.62
N GLY A 51 -10.41 -10.00 2.80
CA GLY A 51 -10.40 -11.45 2.91
C GLY A 51 -11.52 -12.09 2.10
N ARG A 52 -11.37 -13.39 1.85
CA ARG A 52 -12.41 -14.22 1.24
C ARG A 52 -12.87 -15.22 2.28
N ASP A 53 -14.17 -15.32 2.45
CA ASP A 53 -14.83 -16.40 3.19
C ASP A 53 -15.37 -17.47 2.23
N GLY A 54 -15.78 -18.62 2.77
CA GLY A 54 -16.36 -19.73 2.00
C GLY A 54 -15.42 -20.93 1.83
N ALA A 55 -15.57 -21.67 0.72
CA ALA A 55 -14.88 -22.95 0.51
C ALA A 55 -13.35 -22.85 0.43
N TYR A 56 -12.82 -21.68 0.04
CA TYR A 56 -11.38 -21.40 -0.02
C TYR A 56 -11.11 -20.07 0.69
N PRO A 57 -11.02 -20.08 2.03
CA PRO A 57 -10.85 -18.85 2.78
C PRO A 57 -9.44 -18.29 2.60
N SER A 58 -9.32 -16.98 2.56
CA SER A 58 -8.02 -16.29 2.50
C SER A 58 -8.04 -15.04 3.38
N PRO A 59 -7.00 -14.78 4.18
CA PRO A 59 -6.94 -13.57 5.00
C PRO A 59 -6.91 -12.32 4.11
N ALA A 60 -7.33 -11.19 4.67
CA ALA A 60 -7.13 -9.91 4.02
C ALA A 60 -5.63 -9.61 3.82
N THR A 61 -5.33 -8.80 2.80
CA THR A 61 -3.95 -8.43 2.48
C THR A 61 -3.81 -6.94 2.20
N PHE A 62 -2.59 -6.43 2.30
CA PHE A 62 -2.22 -5.12 1.80
C PHE A 62 -0.88 -5.19 1.08
N ALA A 63 -0.66 -4.27 0.14
CA ALA A 63 0.61 -4.19 -0.60
C ALA A 63 1.33 -2.89 -0.33
N LEU A 64 2.64 -2.99 -0.08
CA LEU A 64 3.56 -1.86 -0.02
C LEU A 64 4.37 -1.79 -1.32
N HIS A 65 4.40 -0.62 -1.95
CA HIS A 65 5.33 -0.31 -3.02
C HIS A 65 6.69 0.05 -2.42
N LEU A 66 7.71 -0.75 -2.71
CA LEU A 66 9.07 -0.61 -2.16
C LEU A 66 10.00 0.21 -3.05
N GLY A 67 9.70 0.30 -4.34
CA GLY A 67 10.49 1.10 -5.27
C GLY A 67 10.26 0.76 -6.74
N ASN A 68 10.79 1.62 -7.59
CA ASN A 68 10.81 1.47 -9.04
C ASN A 68 12.23 1.15 -9.49
N TYR A 69 12.38 0.25 -10.46
CA TYR A 69 13.64 -0.07 -11.11
C TYR A 69 13.56 0.33 -12.58
N GLY A 70 14.61 0.95 -13.08
CA GLY A 70 14.61 1.56 -14.40
C GLY A 70 15.85 2.42 -14.67
N SER A 71 15.93 2.97 -15.87
CA SER A 71 16.98 3.92 -16.27
C SER A 71 16.38 5.02 -17.14
N GLN A 72 16.99 6.20 -17.15
CA GLN A 72 16.60 7.34 -18.00
C GLN A 72 15.11 7.72 -17.90
N GLY A 73 14.53 7.63 -16.68
CA GLY A 73 13.12 7.95 -16.45
C GLY A 73 12.11 6.85 -16.85
N ILE A 74 12.57 5.75 -17.46
CA ILE A 74 11.71 4.62 -17.81
C ILE A 74 11.66 3.65 -16.63
N ILE A 75 10.48 3.46 -16.04
CA ILE A 75 10.24 2.45 -15.01
C ILE A 75 10.00 1.11 -15.69
N VAL A 76 10.95 0.18 -15.57
CA VAL A 76 10.86 -1.18 -16.12
C VAL A 76 10.17 -2.13 -15.14
N MET A 77 10.31 -1.91 -13.83
CA MET A 77 9.71 -2.77 -12.82
C MET A 77 9.30 -1.99 -11.57
N LYS A 78 8.09 -2.28 -11.06
CA LYS A 78 7.60 -1.81 -9.75
C LYS A 78 7.72 -2.96 -8.75
N VAL A 79 8.52 -2.78 -7.70
CA VAL A 79 8.65 -3.78 -6.63
C VAL A 79 7.57 -3.50 -5.59
N ARG A 80 6.68 -4.48 -5.42
CA ARG A 80 5.66 -4.48 -4.38
C ARG A 80 5.87 -5.69 -3.47
N ARG A 81 5.50 -5.54 -2.21
CA ARG A 81 5.41 -6.64 -1.26
C ARG A 81 4.03 -6.71 -0.65
N ILE A 82 3.45 -7.90 -0.69
CA ILE A 82 2.11 -8.18 -0.16
C ILE A 82 2.27 -8.82 1.21
N TYR A 83 1.49 -8.33 2.17
CA TYR A 83 1.40 -8.86 3.53
C TYR A 83 -0.01 -9.33 3.81
N THR A 84 -0.14 -10.43 4.52
CA THR A 84 -1.41 -10.82 5.14
C THR A 84 -1.60 -10.04 6.45
N ILE A 85 -2.85 -9.81 6.84
CA ILE A 85 -3.20 -9.22 8.14
C ILE A 85 -2.69 -10.04 9.35
N THR A 86 -2.34 -11.30 9.13
CA THR A 86 -1.77 -12.23 10.11
C THR A 86 -0.24 -12.18 10.20
N SER A 87 0.41 -11.29 9.45
CA SER A 87 1.88 -11.12 9.49
C SER A 87 2.36 -10.77 10.89
N GLN A 88 3.44 -11.43 11.31
CA GLN A 88 4.06 -11.25 12.64
C GLN A 88 5.09 -10.10 12.67
N LEU A 89 5.28 -9.39 11.56
CA LEU A 89 6.15 -8.21 11.54
C LEU A 89 5.54 -7.06 12.33
N ARG A 90 6.42 -6.18 12.82
CA ARG A 90 6.05 -4.89 13.41
C ARG A 90 5.95 -3.86 12.31
N PHE A 91 4.83 -3.13 12.27
CA PHE A 91 4.59 -2.06 11.30
C PHE A 91 4.39 -0.72 12.00
N GLU A 92 4.76 0.38 11.34
CA GLU A 92 4.47 1.73 11.81
C GLU A 92 4.11 2.65 10.64
N VAL A 93 3.20 3.60 10.88
CA VAL A 93 2.88 4.66 9.93
C VAL A 93 3.90 5.77 10.10
N ALA A 94 4.89 5.85 9.20
CA ALA A 94 5.92 6.88 9.24
C ALA A 94 5.43 8.22 8.67
N GLU A 95 4.54 8.17 7.68
CA GLU A 95 3.93 9.36 7.06
C GLU A 95 2.51 9.04 6.60
N LYS A 96 1.57 9.96 6.80
CA LYS A 96 0.23 9.91 6.21
C LYS A 96 0.14 10.92 5.05
N PRO A 97 -0.68 10.66 4.02
CA PRO A 97 -1.03 11.68 3.03
C PRO A 97 -1.55 12.94 3.71
N ARG A 98 -1.16 14.10 3.19
CA ARG A 98 -1.58 15.40 3.73
C ARG A 98 -2.97 15.76 3.20
N THR A 99 -3.73 16.51 4.00
CA THR A 99 -4.98 17.14 3.56
C THR A 99 -4.76 17.93 2.27
N GLY A 100 -5.69 17.82 1.33
CA GLY A 100 -5.62 18.45 0.00
C GLY A 100 -4.82 17.65 -1.05
N MET A 101 -4.07 16.62 -0.65
CA MET A 101 -3.56 15.64 -1.63
C MET A 101 -4.73 14.88 -2.26
N VAL A 102 -4.49 14.28 -3.43
CA VAL A 102 -5.54 13.59 -4.18
C VAL A 102 -5.09 12.19 -4.57
N ARG A 103 -5.89 11.19 -4.19
CA ARG A 103 -5.71 9.78 -4.55
C ARG A 103 -6.40 9.53 -5.89
N ILE A 104 -5.69 8.88 -6.80
CA ILE A 104 -6.28 8.28 -7.99
C ILE A 104 -6.17 6.77 -7.83
N LEU A 105 -7.31 6.10 -7.70
CA LEU A 105 -7.40 4.69 -7.30
C LEU A 105 -8.47 3.94 -8.09
N SER A 106 -8.48 2.61 -7.99
CA SER A 106 -9.58 1.77 -8.45
C SER A 106 -10.16 0.96 -7.30
N ARG A 107 -11.47 0.72 -7.36
CA ARG A 107 -12.20 -0.15 -6.40
C ARG A 107 -12.95 -1.23 -7.15
N ARG A 108 -12.61 -2.51 -6.90
CA ARG A 108 -13.31 -3.65 -7.52
C ARG A 108 -13.28 -4.86 -6.59
N ASP A 109 -14.42 -5.49 -6.36
CA ASP A 109 -14.54 -6.78 -5.66
C ASP A 109 -13.76 -6.89 -4.33
N GLY A 110 -13.88 -5.87 -3.48
CA GLY A 110 -13.17 -5.82 -2.20
C GLY A 110 -11.66 -5.57 -2.34
N ARG A 111 -11.20 -5.01 -3.46
CA ARG A 111 -9.85 -4.52 -3.65
C ARG A 111 -9.88 -3.02 -3.90
N GLU A 112 -9.01 -2.30 -3.20
CA GLU A 112 -8.67 -0.91 -3.48
C GLU A 112 -7.20 -0.82 -3.86
N GLU A 113 -6.91 -0.23 -5.02
CA GLU A 113 -5.54 -0.04 -5.51
C GLU A 113 -5.29 1.43 -5.83
N LEU A 114 -4.30 2.03 -5.17
CA LEU A 114 -3.80 3.36 -5.44
C LEU A 114 -2.86 3.34 -6.65
N HIS A 115 -3.23 4.09 -7.69
CA HIS A 115 -2.41 4.25 -8.89
C HIS A 115 -1.47 5.46 -8.77
N HIS A 116 -1.97 6.55 -8.20
CA HIS A 116 -1.20 7.78 -8.00
C HIS A 116 -1.70 8.57 -6.77
N LEU A 117 -0.77 9.27 -6.12
CA LEU A 117 -1.05 10.24 -5.06
C LEU A 117 -0.52 11.59 -5.53
N ALA A 118 -1.42 12.45 -6.00
CA ALA A 118 -1.11 13.78 -6.47
C ALA A 118 -1.04 14.78 -5.30
N PRO A 119 -0.23 15.84 -5.43
CA PRO A 119 -0.14 16.89 -4.41
C PRO A 119 -1.41 17.73 -4.29
N ASP A 120 -2.20 17.84 -5.36
CA ASP A 120 -3.44 18.62 -5.46
C ASP A 120 -4.32 18.11 -6.61
N LEU A 121 -5.52 18.69 -6.76
CA LEU A 121 -6.49 18.32 -7.78
C LEU A 121 -6.00 18.59 -9.21
N ALA A 122 -5.32 19.71 -9.45
CA ALA A 122 -4.83 20.06 -10.79
C ALA A 122 -3.80 19.04 -11.29
N ALA A 123 -2.89 18.62 -10.41
CA ALA A 123 -1.93 17.56 -10.70
C ALA A 123 -2.62 16.20 -10.90
N ALA A 124 -3.68 15.90 -10.15
CA ALA A 124 -4.46 14.67 -10.30
C ALA A 124 -5.17 14.58 -11.66
N GLU A 125 -5.76 15.69 -12.11
CA GLU A 125 -6.44 15.80 -13.39
C GLU A 125 -5.45 15.64 -14.55
N ALA A 126 -4.32 16.34 -14.48
CA ALA A 126 -3.24 16.23 -15.47
C ALA A 126 -2.73 14.78 -15.57
N TRP A 127 -2.45 14.15 -14.43
CA TRP A 127 -2.01 12.76 -14.38
C TRP A 127 -3.06 11.80 -14.95
N SER A 128 -4.33 11.99 -14.61
CA SER A 128 -5.43 11.13 -15.09
C SER A 128 -5.65 11.23 -16.60
N ALA A 129 -5.52 12.43 -17.18
CA ALA A 129 -5.63 12.65 -18.62
C ALA A 129 -4.51 11.93 -19.41
N GLU A 130 -3.31 11.86 -18.83
CA GLU A 130 -2.16 11.16 -19.41
C GLU A 130 -2.29 9.63 -19.31
N HIS A 131 -2.74 9.10 -18.17
CA HIS A 131 -2.67 7.66 -17.89
C HIS A 131 -3.96 6.88 -18.20
N ARG A 132 -5.12 7.55 -18.26
CA ARG A 132 -6.43 7.00 -18.69
C ARG A 132 -6.82 5.66 -18.07
N TYR A 133 -6.70 5.54 -16.75
CA TYR A 133 -7.19 4.36 -16.02
C TYR A 133 -8.72 4.28 -16.07
N HIS A 134 -9.25 3.15 -16.54
CA HIS A 134 -10.69 2.90 -16.60
C HIS A 134 -11.29 2.71 -15.19
N ASP A 135 -12.42 3.36 -14.92
CA ASP A 135 -13.09 3.43 -13.61
C ASP A 135 -12.18 3.96 -12.48
N ALA A 136 -11.26 4.87 -12.80
CA ALA A 136 -10.48 5.55 -11.78
C ALA A 136 -11.39 6.43 -10.92
N VAL A 137 -11.24 6.32 -9.60
CA VAL A 137 -11.85 7.18 -8.60
C VAL A 137 -10.81 8.20 -8.16
N ILE A 138 -11.21 9.47 -8.13
CA ILE A 138 -10.40 10.59 -7.65
C ILE A 138 -10.94 11.00 -6.28
N GLU A 139 -10.10 10.98 -5.26
CA GLU A 139 -10.49 11.30 -3.88
C GLU A 139 -9.50 12.25 -3.23
N GLU A 140 -10.01 13.39 -2.76
CA GLU A 140 -9.22 14.30 -1.94
C GLU A 140 -9.04 13.72 -0.53
N VAL A 141 -7.84 13.89 0.01
CA VAL A 141 -7.50 13.57 1.39
C VAL A 141 -8.07 14.67 2.29
N LEU A 142 -9.00 14.30 3.18
CA LEU A 142 -9.64 15.21 4.13
C LEU A 142 -9.01 15.12 5.54
N ASP A 143 -9.41 16.01 6.44
CA ASP A 143 -9.10 15.93 7.88
C ASP A 143 -10.41 15.90 8.70
N PRO A 144 -10.75 14.79 9.39
CA PRO A 144 -9.99 13.54 9.46
C PRO A 144 -10.07 12.71 8.17
N ASP A 145 -8.95 12.07 7.81
CA ASP A 145 -8.88 11.12 6.70
C ASP A 145 -9.51 9.79 7.12
N MET A 146 -10.78 9.60 6.76
CA MET A 146 -11.55 8.42 7.15
C MET A 146 -11.10 7.19 6.37
N VAL A 147 -10.70 6.14 7.11
CA VAL A 147 -10.28 4.87 6.53
C VAL A 147 -11.35 3.82 6.76
N LEU A 148 -11.88 3.28 5.68
CA LEU A 148 -12.76 2.12 5.69
C LEU A 148 -12.07 0.97 4.95
N PRO A 149 -11.87 -0.19 5.59
CA PRO A 149 -11.35 -1.35 4.88
C PRO A 149 -12.27 -1.78 3.75
N PRO A 150 -11.72 -2.27 2.62
CA PRO A 150 -12.57 -2.81 1.57
C PRO A 150 -13.39 -3.98 2.09
N VAL A 151 -14.62 -4.07 1.60
CA VAL A 151 -15.53 -5.18 1.87
C VAL A 151 -15.83 -5.88 0.56
N ARG A 152 -15.77 -7.23 0.55
CA ARG A 152 -16.36 -8.01 -0.53
C ARG A 152 -17.87 -8.04 -0.30
N LEU A 153 -18.62 -7.43 -1.20
CA LEU A 153 -20.06 -7.67 -1.27
C LEU A 153 -20.25 -9.13 -1.71
N GLY A 154 -20.83 -9.96 -0.84
CA GLY A 154 -21.19 -11.31 -1.19
C GLY A 154 -22.14 -11.28 -2.40
N ARG A 155 -21.91 -12.16 -3.38
CA ARG A 155 -22.96 -12.48 -4.36
C ARG A 155 -24.11 -13.05 -3.54
N VAL A 156 -25.23 -12.34 -3.47
CA VAL A 156 -26.50 -12.96 -3.04
C VAL A 156 -26.74 -14.07 -4.05
N ALA A 157 -26.74 -15.32 -3.57
CA ALA A 157 -27.04 -16.50 -4.38
C ALA A 157 -28.51 -16.51 -4.79
#